data_AF-A0A380TLB7-F1
#
_entry.id   AF-A0A380TLB7-F1
#
_cell.length_a   1.000
_cell.length_b   1.000
_cell.length_c   1.000
_cell.angle_alpha   90.00
_cell.angle_beta   90.00
_cell.angle_gamma   90.00
#
_symmetry.space_group_name_H-M   'P 1'
#
loop_
_entity.id
_entity.type
_entity.pdbx_description
1 polymer ?
#
loop_
_entity_poly.entity_id
_entity_poly.type
_entity_poly.pdbx_seq_one_letter_code
_entity_poly.pdbx_strand_id
1 'polypeptide(L)' 'MQKFEDRIAELEMKVTFQENLLETLNHSLVEQQFVIDKMQVQLRYLASKLKDMQPSNIASRSEETAPPHY' A
#
# COMPACT_ATOMS: atom_id res chain seq x y z
N MET A 1 29.69 -31.48 -31.82
CA MET A 1 28.99 -30.29 -32.33
C MET A 1 27.51 -30.39 -32.02
N GLN A 2 26.76 -31.36 -32.55
CA GLN A 2 25.31 -31.52 -32.32
C GLN A 2 24.85 -31.40 -30.85
N LYS A 3 25.46 -32.15 -29.91
CA LYS A 3 25.11 -32.10 -28.48
C LYS A 3 25.24 -30.69 -27.86
N PHE A 4 26.19 -29.88 -28.35
CA PHE A 4 26.37 -28.52 -27.86
C PHE A 4 25.34 -27.58 -28.46
N GLU A 5 25.01 -27.73 -29.75
CA GLU A 5 23.94 -26.97 -30.41
C GLU A 5 22.58 -27.24 -29.78
N ASP A 6 22.24 -28.51 -29.50
CA ASP A 6 21.00 -28.89 -28.83
C ASP A 6 20.92 -28.28 -27.42
N ARG A 7 22.05 -28.25 -26.71
CA ARG A 7 22.12 -27.66 -25.36
C ARG A 7 21.99 -26.15 -25.39
N ILE A 8 22.55 -25.48 -26.40
CA ILE A 8 22.41 -24.03 -26.58
C ILE A 8 20.95 -23.69 -26.86
N ALA A 9 20.29 -24.41 -27.78
CA ALA A 9 18.87 -24.19 -28.08
C ALA A 9 17.97 -24.41 -26.85
N GLU A 10 18.24 -25.43 -26.03
CA GLU A 10 17.53 -25.66 -24.77
C GLU A 10 17.71 -24.48 -23.79
N LEU A 11 18.93 -23.94 -23.69
CA LEU A 11 19.22 -22.81 -22.81
C LEU A 11 18.57 -21.52 -23.30
N GLU A 12 18.59 -21.24 -24.60
CA GLU A 12 17.94 -20.07 -25.21
C GLU A 12 16.42 -20.09 -24.98
N MET A 13 15.79 -21.25 -25.16
CA MET A 13 14.37 -21.43 -24.83
C MET A 13 14.10 -21.16 -23.35
N LYS A 14 14.94 -21.68 -22.44
CA LYS A 14 14.79 -21.46 -20.99
C LYS A 14 14.97 -19.99 -20.62
N VAL A 15 15.95 -19.31 -21.20
CA VAL A 15 16.19 -17.87 -20.96
C VAL A 15 14.98 -17.06 -21.41
N THR A 16 14.48 -17.31 -22.63
CA THR A 16 13.29 -16.63 -23.16
C THR A 16 12.07 -16.83 -22.24
N PHE A 17 11.87 -18.05 -21.72
CA PHE A 17 10.80 -18.31 -20.76
C PHE A 17 11.00 -17.58 -19.43
N GLN A 18 12.23 -17.53 -18.93
CA GLN A 18 12.56 -16.82 -17.69
C GLN A 18 12.39 -15.30 -17.83
N GLU A 19 12.73 -14.72 -18.97
CA GLU A 19 12.51 -13.29 -19.26
C GLU A 19 11.02 -12.94 -19.22
N ASN A 20 10.18 -13.72 -19.90
CA ASN A 20 8.72 -13.54 -19.87
C ASN A 20 8.15 -13.69 -18.45
N LEU A 21 8.65 -14.66 -17.69
CA LEU A 21 8.25 -14.88 -16.31
C LEU A 21 8.63 -13.69 -15.42
N LEU A 22 9.84 -13.14 -15.60
CA LEU A 22 10.32 -11.99 -14.84
C LEU A 22 9.49 -10.75 -15.14
N GLU A 23 9.14 -10.51 -16.40
CA GLU A 23 8.26 -9.41 -16.80
C GLU A 23 6.88 -9.55 -16.15
N THR A 24 6.31 -10.75 -16.18
CA THR A 24 5.01 -11.05 -15.56
C THR A 24 5.06 -10.79 -14.04
N LEU A 25 6.11 -11.25 -13.36
CA LEU A 25 6.29 -11.04 -11.92
C LEU A 25 6.43 -9.56 -11.58
N ASN A 26 7.20 -8.82 -12.38
CA ASN A 26 7.36 -7.38 -12.20
C ASN A 26 6.03 -6.64 -12.36
N HIS A 27 5.22 -7.00 -13.37
CA HIS A 27 3.89 -6.43 -13.56
C HIS A 27 3.00 -6.67 -12.34
N SER A 28 2.92 -7.91 -11.87
CA SER A 28 2.14 -8.25 -10.67
C SER A 28 2.62 -7.52 -9.41
N LEU A 29 3.93 -7.31 -9.26
CA LEU A 29 4.49 -6.57 -8.12
C LEU A 29 4.08 -5.09 -8.17
N VAL A 30 4.15 -4.47 -9.35
CA VAL A 30 3.70 -3.09 -9.56
C VAL A 30 2.22 -2.94 -9.25
N GLU A 31 1.36 -3.85 -9.74
CA GLU A 31 -0.07 -3.85 -9.42
C GLU A 31 -0.33 -3.97 -7.92
N GLN A 32 0.39 -4.88 -7.23
CA GLN A 32 0.29 -5.02 -5.78
C GLN A 32 0.70 -3.74 -5.04
N GLN A 33 1.76 -3.06 -5.49
CA GLN A 33 2.20 -1.80 -4.89
C GLN A 33 1.11 -0.73 -5.00
N PHE A 34 0.46 -0.60 -6.16
CA PHE A 34 -0.67 0.32 -6.33
C PHE A 34 -1.83 0.03 -5.38
N VAL A 35 -2.16 -1.24 -5.18
CA VAL A 35 -3.21 -1.65 -4.24
C VAL A 35 -2.83 -1.29 -2.81
N ILE A 36 -1.58 -1.56 -2.41
CA ILE A 36 -1.07 -1.23 -1.08
C ILE A 36 -1.11 0.28 -0.84
N ASP A 37 -0.66 1.09 -1.80
CA ASP A 37 -0.66 2.55 -1.69
C ASP A 37 -2.09 3.10 -1.50
N LYS A 38 -3.05 2.56 -2.26
CA LYS A 38 -4.47 2.90 -2.12
C LYS A 38 -4.99 2.54 -0.73
N MET A 39 -4.68 1.35 -0.23
CA MET A 39 -5.07 0.92 1.12
C MET A 39 -4.46 1.82 2.20
N GLN A 40 -3.19 2.20 2.06
CA GLN A 40 -2.53 3.10 3.00
C GLN A 40 -3.21 4.48 3.05
N VAL A 41 -3.59 5.04 1.90
CA VAL A 41 -4.34 6.30 1.84
C VAL A 41 -5.68 6.17 2.56
N GLN A 42 -6.43 5.09 2.30
CA GLN A 42 -7.71 4.83 2.95
C GLN A 42 -7.56 4.68 4.48
N LEU A 43 -6.55 3.95 4.94
CA LEU A 43 -6.26 3.77 6.36
C LEU A 43 -5.92 5.10 7.04
N ARG A 44 -5.10 5.95 6.41
CA ARG A 44 -4.80 7.30 6.94
C ARG A 44 -6.06 8.16 7.04
N TYR A 45 -6.92 8.10 6.03
CA TYR A 45 -8.19 8.82 6.05
C TYR A 45 -9.10 8.36 7.19
N LEU A 46 -9.26 7.05 7.37
CA LEU A 46 -10.06 6.48 8.46
C LEU A 46 -9.48 6.85 9.84
N ALA A 47 -8.15 6.78 9.99
CA ALA A 47 -7.47 7.19 11.22
C ALA A 47 -7.71 8.66 11.56
N SER A 48 -7.68 9.56 10.55
CA SER A 48 -8.02 10.97 10.73
C SER A 48 -9.46 11.14 11.20
N LYS A 49 -10.42 10.47 10.55
CA LYS A 49 -11.84 10.55 10.93
C LYS A 49 -12.08 10.04 12.34
N LEU A 50 -11.41 8.96 12.76
CA LEU A 50 -11.52 8.45 14.11
C LEU A 50 -10.97 9.43 15.15
N LYS A 51 -9.85 10.12 14.84
CA LYS A 51 -9.30 11.17 15.69
C LYS A 51 -10.26 12.36 15.82
N ASP A 52 -10.87 12.78 14.72
CA ASP A 52 -11.83 13.89 14.69
C ASP A 52 -13.14 13.55 15.42
N MET A 53 -13.47 12.25 15.56
CA MET A 53 -14.63 11.76 16.30
C MET A 53 -14.39 11.65 17.81
N GLN A 54 -13.16 11.81 18.31
CA GLN A 54 -12.99 11.98 19.76
C GLN A 54 -13.63 13.31 20.15
N PRO A 55 -14.59 13.32 21.10
CA PRO A 55 -15.14 14.57 21.59
C PRO A 55 -13.97 15.39 22.15
N SER A 56 -13.82 16.61 21.62
CA SER A 56 -13.00 17.63 22.26
C SER A 56 -13.40 17.67 23.74
N ASN A 57 -12.44 17.70 24.64
CA ASN A 57 -12.63 18.03 26.06
C ASN A 57 -13.12 19.49 26.19
N ILE A 58 -14.22 19.85 25.53
CA ILE A 58 -15.06 20.96 25.95
C ILE A 58 -15.57 20.50 27.31
N ALA A 59 -15.00 21.09 28.35
CA ALA A 59 -15.48 20.99 29.71
C ALA A 59 -17.01 20.97 29.72
N SER A 60 -17.59 20.04 30.47
CA SER A 60 -19.02 20.03 30.73
C SER A 60 -19.46 21.44 31.15
N ARG A 61 -20.63 21.92 30.66
CA ARG A 61 -21.25 23.20 31.06
C ARG A 61 -21.29 23.45 32.57
N SER A 62 -21.08 22.42 33.38
CA SER A 62 -20.87 22.49 34.83
C SER A 62 -19.61 23.23 35.28
N GLU A 63 -18.64 23.52 34.40
CA GLU A 63 -17.43 24.30 34.71
C GLU A 63 -17.48 25.77 34.27
N GLU A 64 -18.62 26.24 33.73
CA GLU A 64 -18.86 27.68 33.53
C GLU A 64 -19.17 28.34 34.88
N THR A 65 -18.14 28.87 35.53
CA THR A 65 -18.34 29.71 36.72
C THR A 65 -18.97 31.03 36.31
N ALA A 66 -20.08 31.39 36.97
CA ALA A 66 -20.88 32.57 36.63
C ALA A 66 -20.02 33.86 36.62
N PRO A 67 -20.23 34.78 35.65
CA PRO A 67 -19.42 35.98 35.53
C PRO A 67 -19.61 36.91 36.74
N PRO A 68 -18.55 37.60 37.19
CA PRO A 68 -18.61 38.51 38.33
C PRO A 68 -19.48 39.73 37.99
N HIS A 69 -20.56 39.92 38.74
CA HIS A 69 -21.43 41.10 38.65
C HIS A 69 -20.77 42.28 39.39
N TYR A 70 -20.50 43.38 38.67
CA TYR A 70 -20.11 44.69 39.20
C TYR A 70 -21.30 45.65 39.18
#